data_AF-A0A1J4SZ73-F1
#
_entry.id   AF-A0A1J4SZ73-F1
#
_cell.length_a   1.000
_cell.length_b   1.000
_cell.length_c   1.000
_cell.angle_alpha   90.00
_cell.angle_beta   90.00
_cell.angle_gamma   90.00
#
_symmetry.space_group_name_H-M   'P 1'
#
loop_
_entity.id
_entity.type
_entity.pdbx_description
1 polymer ?
#
loop_
_entity_poly.entity_id
_entity_poly.type
_entity_poly.pdbx_seq_one_letter_code
_entity_poly.pdbx_strand_id
1 'polypeptide(L)'
;RFKKISASFYLPDSPANPAPGVFYLRHVGFLGAAAPAVKGLKPVAFAAGEEGVVEFSAFAEGDAWADRQNASLWRQLREWLLAKFGQEDADKAVAPWLVESVEDAARKELLTTQQENQNKPAFAEGNAAKPNFEEVNVDQKEKEALAAERAKLAEERAALEKQRAEFAERETKLKETEAGRIHTEHVAFAENLVKEGRLLPANKEATVGLLDSLAKSGGSMEFAEADGSKKTVADVEALKNMLSASPKLVAFGELATGDLDAGGSASFAAPQGYTADPERLELHGKALAYQTAHPGTDYTAALAAVGGK
;
A
#
# COMPACT_ATOMS: atom_id res chain seq x y z
N ARG A 1 1.27 8.40 24.79
CA ARG A 1 1.55 7.97 26.18
C ARG A 1 2.97 8.46 26.52
N PHE A 2 3.15 9.29 27.55
CA PHE A 2 4.45 9.90 27.85
C PHE A 2 5.36 8.87 28.55
N LYS A 3 6.45 8.44 27.89
CA LYS A 3 7.37 7.39 28.37
C LYS A 3 8.17 7.75 29.63
N LYS A 4 8.19 9.02 30.06
CA LYS A 4 9.08 9.54 31.13
C LYS A 4 8.34 10.30 32.24
N ILE A 5 7.02 10.12 32.34
CA ILE A 5 6.18 10.85 33.30
C ILE A 5 5.42 9.81 34.13
N SER A 6 5.69 9.75 35.42
CA SER A 6 4.94 8.94 36.39
C SER A 6 4.18 9.83 37.38
N ALA A 7 3.06 9.34 37.91
CA ALA A 7 2.26 10.05 38.90
C ALA A 7 2.05 9.17 40.14
N SER A 8 2.27 9.76 41.32
CA SER A 8 2.09 9.13 42.62
C SER A 8 0.91 9.78 43.36
N PHE A 9 0.09 8.98 44.03
CA PHE A 9 -1.11 9.43 44.73
C PHE A 9 -1.12 8.93 46.18
N TYR A 10 -1.69 9.74 47.07
CA TYR A 10 -2.11 9.29 48.41
C TYR A 10 -3.40 8.49 48.29
N LEU A 11 -3.50 7.40 49.06
CA LEU A 11 -4.74 6.66 49.20
C LEU A 11 -5.80 7.49 49.96
N PRO A 12 -7.09 7.26 49.71
CA PRO A 12 -8.20 7.88 50.44
C PRO A 12 -8.07 7.77 51.97
N ASP A 13 -7.50 6.67 52.44
CA ASP A 13 -7.40 6.31 53.86
C ASP A 13 -6.03 6.66 54.46
N SER A 14 -5.13 7.28 53.69
CA SER A 14 -3.79 7.62 54.17
C SER A 14 -3.85 8.81 55.15
N PRO A 15 -3.23 8.70 56.34
CA PRO A 15 -3.25 9.77 57.35
C PRO A 15 -2.50 11.03 56.90
N ALA A 16 -1.63 10.91 55.89
CA ALA A 16 -0.90 12.02 55.29
C ALA A 16 -1.62 12.64 54.07
N ASN A 17 -2.82 12.15 53.73
CA ASN A 17 -3.59 12.66 52.59
C ASN A 17 -4.19 14.05 52.92
N PRO A 18 -3.87 15.11 52.15
CA PRO A 18 -4.44 16.43 52.35
C PRO A 18 -5.96 16.50 52.14
N ALA A 19 -6.54 15.55 51.40
CA ALA A 19 -7.97 15.43 51.16
C ALA A 19 -8.46 13.99 51.49
N PRO A 20 -8.75 13.69 52.76
CA PRO A 20 -9.19 12.36 53.19
C PRO A 20 -10.47 11.91 52.48
N GLY A 21 -10.56 10.63 52.13
CA GLY A 21 -11.71 10.02 51.45
C GLY A 21 -11.67 10.06 49.91
N VAL A 22 -10.66 10.71 49.30
CA VAL A 22 -10.42 10.68 47.85
C VAL A 22 -8.94 10.47 47.55
N PHE A 23 -8.63 9.89 46.39
CA PHE A 23 -7.24 9.81 45.92
C PHE A 23 -6.71 11.21 45.64
N TYR A 24 -5.57 11.56 46.24
CA TYR A 24 -4.98 12.88 46.09
C TYR A 24 -3.60 12.81 45.42
N LEU A 25 -3.39 13.60 44.39
CA LEU A 25 -2.13 13.61 43.64
C LEU A 25 -1.01 14.12 44.55
N ARG A 26 -0.01 13.27 44.79
CA ARG A 26 1.14 13.58 45.64
C ARG A 26 2.23 14.29 44.83
N HIS A 27 2.69 13.67 43.76
CA HIS A 27 3.65 14.30 42.85
C HIS A 27 3.61 13.67 41.46
N VAL A 28 4.12 14.40 40.47
CA VAL A 28 4.38 13.91 39.12
C VAL A 28 5.89 13.89 38.91
N GLY A 29 6.46 12.70 38.74
CA GLY A 29 7.88 12.48 38.48
C GLY A 29 8.18 12.63 36.99
N PHE A 30 9.03 13.60 36.65
CA PHE A 30 9.63 13.73 35.31
C PHE A 30 11.10 13.31 35.42
N LEU A 31 11.43 12.06 35.14
CA LEU A 31 12.82 11.60 35.24
C LEU A 31 13.23 10.76 34.05
N GLY A 32 13.88 11.42 33.10
CA GLY A 32 14.70 10.79 32.09
C GLY A 32 15.72 11.79 31.54
N ALA A 33 16.92 11.76 32.13
CA ALA A 33 18.14 12.52 31.85
C ALA A 33 18.29 13.92 32.51
N ALA A 34 19.35 14.05 33.31
CA ALA A 34 19.91 15.25 33.95
C ALA A 34 19.14 15.88 35.14
N ALA A 35 19.83 15.99 36.29
CA ALA A 35 19.40 16.85 37.39
C ALA A 35 19.47 18.33 36.95
N PRO A 36 18.47 19.17 37.26
CA PRO A 36 18.52 20.58 36.89
C PRO A 36 19.65 21.28 37.65
N ALA A 37 20.61 21.81 36.90
CA ALA A 37 21.78 22.51 37.40
C ALA A 37 21.43 23.92 37.91
N VAL A 38 20.67 24.02 38.99
CA VAL A 38 20.44 25.30 39.69
C VAL A 38 21.12 25.23 41.06
N LYS A 39 22.21 26.00 41.19
CA LYS A 39 23.04 26.07 42.39
C LYS A 39 22.24 26.73 43.52
N GLY A 40 21.92 25.98 44.57
CA GLY A 40 21.26 26.47 45.80
C GLY A 40 19.92 25.85 46.15
N LEU A 41 19.37 24.95 45.33
CA LEU A 41 18.19 24.16 45.71
C LEU A 41 18.61 23.01 46.65
N LYS A 42 18.05 22.98 47.86
CA LYS A 42 18.21 21.82 48.76
C LYS A 42 17.74 20.56 48.03
N PRO A 43 18.52 19.46 48.06
CA PRO A 43 18.03 18.19 47.55
C PRO A 43 16.71 17.86 48.24
N VAL A 44 15.67 17.57 47.46
CA VAL A 44 14.41 17.06 48.02
C VAL A 44 14.71 15.65 48.51
N ALA A 45 14.85 15.51 49.83
CA ALA A 45 14.96 14.21 50.47
C ALA A 45 13.59 13.54 50.43
N PHE A 46 13.48 12.44 49.70
CA PHE A 46 12.29 11.60 49.69
C PHE A 46 12.29 10.77 50.98
N ALA A 47 11.30 11.00 51.85
CA ALA A 47 11.06 10.12 52.99
C ALA A 47 10.63 8.74 52.44
N ALA A 48 11.53 7.77 52.50
CA ALA A 48 11.20 6.37 52.28
C ALA A 48 10.65 5.82 53.61
N GLY A 49 9.37 5.42 53.63
CA GLY A 49 8.79 4.71 54.78
C GLY A 49 7.35 5.03 55.18
N GLU A 50 6.51 5.65 54.34
CA GLU A 50 5.12 5.94 54.70
C GLU A 50 4.13 4.91 54.12
N GLU A 51 3.29 4.34 54.98
CA GLU A 51 2.23 3.39 54.61
C GLU A 51 1.07 4.09 53.87
N GLY A 52 0.47 3.40 52.89
CA GLY A 52 -0.72 3.87 52.19
C GLY A 52 -0.48 4.68 50.91
N VAL A 53 0.59 4.38 50.18
CA VAL A 53 0.91 4.98 48.87
C VAL A 53 0.75 3.93 47.76
N VAL A 54 0.08 4.29 46.67
CA VAL A 54 -0.01 3.45 45.46
C VAL A 54 0.70 4.17 44.31
N GLU A 55 1.64 3.46 43.69
CA GLU A 55 2.34 3.89 42.50
C GLU A 55 1.84 3.10 41.29
N PHE A 56 1.43 3.81 40.23
CA PHE A 56 1.03 3.20 38.97
C PHE A 56 2.18 3.33 37.97
N SER A 57 3.06 2.34 37.94
CA SER A 57 3.85 2.05 36.73
C SER A 57 3.00 1.18 35.82
N ALA A 58 2.72 1.64 34.60
CA ALA A 58 2.21 0.71 33.58
C ALA A 58 3.22 -0.45 33.48
N PHE A 59 2.74 -1.71 33.48
CA PHE A 59 3.56 -2.90 33.21
C PHE A 59 4.62 -2.53 32.18
N ALA A 60 5.87 -2.49 32.64
CA ALA A 60 6.92 -1.80 31.91
C ALA A 60 7.18 -2.54 30.61
N GLU A 61 6.77 -1.96 29.48
CA GLU A 61 7.49 -2.18 28.22
C GLU A 61 8.95 -1.82 28.52
N GLY A 62 9.83 -2.83 28.58
CA GLY A 62 11.23 -2.70 28.98
C GLY A 62 11.67 -3.48 30.23
N ASP A 63 10.80 -4.25 30.89
CA ASP A 63 11.28 -5.22 31.90
C ASP A 63 11.80 -6.47 31.18
N ALA A 64 13.09 -6.45 30.85
CA ALA A 64 13.76 -7.50 30.10
C ALA A 64 13.63 -8.90 30.77
N TRP A 65 13.26 -8.96 32.06
CA TRP A 65 12.91 -10.19 32.76
C TRP A 65 11.51 -10.72 32.40
N ALA A 66 10.51 -9.84 32.28
CA ALA A 66 9.16 -10.18 31.84
C ALA A 66 9.12 -10.58 30.35
N ASP A 67 9.90 -9.91 29.49
CA ASP A 67 9.99 -10.27 28.07
C ASP A 67 10.69 -11.62 27.86
N ARG A 68 11.67 -11.97 28.70
CA ARG A 68 12.28 -13.31 28.71
C ARG A 68 11.28 -14.39 29.13
N GLN A 69 10.44 -14.12 30.13
CA GLN A 69 9.39 -15.05 30.54
C GLN A 69 8.37 -15.23 29.43
N ASN A 70 7.94 -14.14 28.81
CA ASN A 70 7.03 -14.16 27.66
C ASN A 70 7.60 -14.98 26.49
N ALA A 71 8.86 -14.72 26.09
CA ALA A 71 9.53 -15.50 25.04
C ALA A 71 9.62 -17.00 25.37
N SER A 72 9.92 -17.34 26.63
CA SER A 72 9.97 -18.72 27.08
C SER A 72 8.60 -19.42 27.08
N LEU A 73 7.52 -18.68 27.36
CA LEU A 73 6.15 -19.19 27.27
C LEU A 73 5.77 -19.50 25.81
N TRP A 74 6.14 -18.63 24.86
CA TRP A 74 5.89 -18.87 23.43
C TRP A 74 6.67 -20.06 22.87
N ARG A 75 7.91 -20.27 23.34
CA ARG A 75 8.69 -21.46 22.99
C ARG A 75 8.08 -22.73 23.55
N GLN A 76 7.69 -22.74 24.83
CA GLN A 76 7.03 -23.90 25.46
C GLN A 76 5.68 -24.21 24.81
N LEU A 77 4.92 -23.20 24.41
CA LEU A 77 3.68 -23.37 23.66
C LEU A 77 3.92 -23.98 22.27
N ARG A 78 4.96 -23.52 21.54
CA ARG A 78 5.34 -24.09 20.24
C ARG A 78 5.79 -25.54 20.37
N GLU A 79 6.60 -25.87 21.38
CA GLU A 79 7.02 -27.25 21.65
C GLU A 79 5.82 -28.16 21.99
N TRP A 80 4.86 -27.64 22.76
CA TRP A 80 3.61 -28.36 23.04
C TRP A 80 2.75 -28.56 21.79
N LEU A 81 2.65 -27.55 20.93
CA LEU A 81 1.95 -27.63 19.64
C LEU A 81 2.62 -28.65 18.71
N LEU A 82 3.95 -28.63 18.60
CA LEU A 82 4.72 -29.60 17.82
C LEU A 82 4.47 -31.04 18.32
N ALA A 83 4.42 -31.24 19.64
CA ALA A 83 4.19 -32.55 20.24
C ALA A 83 2.75 -33.09 20.05
N LYS A 84 1.75 -32.22 19.86
CA LYS A 84 0.33 -32.60 19.76
C LYS A 84 -0.24 -32.57 18.36
N PHE A 85 0.23 -31.65 17.53
CA PHE A 85 -0.34 -31.35 16.21
C PHE A 85 0.68 -31.44 15.07
N GLY A 86 1.95 -31.76 15.38
CA GLY A 86 2.99 -31.94 14.37
C GLY A 86 3.51 -30.62 13.79
N GLN A 87 4.43 -30.74 12.83
CA GLN A 87 5.25 -29.62 12.37
C GLN A 87 4.47 -28.58 11.56
N GLU A 88 3.62 -29.00 10.62
CA GLU A 88 2.88 -28.06 9.76
C GLU A 88 1.90 -27.17 10.53
N ASP A 89 1.18 -27.73 11.51
CA ASP A 89 0.18 -26.98 12.26
C ASP A 89 0.83 -26.07 13.32
N ALA A 90 1.94 -26.50 13.92
CA ALA A 90 2.73 -25.65 14.80
C ALA A 90 3.38 -24.48 14.05
N ASP A 91 3.86 -24.69 12.84
CA ASP A 91 4.46 -23.63 12.01
C ASP A 91 3.43 -22.62 11.49
N LYS A 92 2.18 -23.05 11.26
CA LYS A 92 1.05 -22.13 10.96
C LYS A 92 0.62 -21.32 12.18
N ALA A 93 0.55 -21.95 13.35
CA ALA A 93 0.04 -21.30 14.57
C ALA A 93 1.06 -20.38 15.23
N VAL A 94 2.33 -20.81 15.31
CA VAL A 94 3.42 -20.06 15.94
C VAL A 94 4.66 -20.22 15.08
N ALA A 95 4.84 -19.37 14.07
CA ALA A 95 5.95 -19.49 13.13
C ALA A 95 7.33 -19.31 13.81
N PRO A 96 8.40 -19.99 13.32
CA PRO A 96 9.70 -20.02 14.00
C PRO A 96 10.33 -18.63 14.18
N TRP A 97 10.26 -17.81 13.13
CA TRP A 97 10.79 -16.45 13.11
C TRP A 97 10.09 -15.50 14.09
N LEU A 98 8.83 -15.77 14.42
CA LEU A 98 8.07 -14.94 15.35
C LEU A 98 8.58 -15.14 16.78
N VAL A 99 8.87 -16.39 17.16
CA VAL A 99 9.50 -16.72 18.45
C VAL A 99 10.91 -16.16 18.52
N GLU A 100 11.70 -16.31 17.45
CA GLU A 100 13.06 -15.77 17.35
C GLU A 100 13.07 -14.24 17.49
N SER A 101 12.11 -13.54 16.87
CA SER A 101 12.00 -12.08 16.99
C SER A 101 11.69 -11.60 18.41
N VAL A 102 10.88 -12.34 19.17
CA VAL A 102 10.55 -12.03 20.57
C VAL A 102 11.74 -12.34 21.48
N GLU A 103 12.46 -13.43 21.23
CA GLU A 103 13.70 -13.77 21.95
C GLU A 103 14.82 -12.75 21.68
N ASP A 104 14.99 -12.30 20.44
CA ASP A 104 15.99 -11.31 20.06
C ASP A 104 15.67 -9.93 20.63
N ALA A 105 14.39 -9.54 20.66
CA ALA A 105 13.95 -8.31 21.32
C ALA A 105 14.29 -8.35 22.83
N ALA A 106 13.95 -9.43 23.52
CA ALA A 106 14.27 -9.62 24.94
C ALA A 106 15.78 -9.63 25.21
N ARG A 107 16.58 -10.26 24.32
CA ARG A 107 18.04 -10.33 24.45
C ARG A 107 18.70 -8.96 24.26
N LYS A 108 18.23 -8.20 23.27
CA LYS A 108 18.75 -6.85 22.98
C LYS A 108 18.45 -5.88 24.12
N GLU A 109 17.27 -5.95 24.73
CA GLU A 109 16.94 -5.14 25.91
C GLU A 109 17.74 -5.54 27.14
N LEU A 110 18.00 -6.83 27.37
CA LEU A 110 18.87 -7.30 28.46
C LEU A 110 20.31 -6.76 28.32
N LEU A 111 20.88 -6.84 27.11
CA LEU A 111 22.22 -6.33 26.82
C LEU A 111 22.29 -4.82 27.03
N THR A 112 21.27 -4.09 26.56
CA THR A 112 21.18 -2.63 26.71
C THR A 112 21.04 -2.24 28.18
N THR A 113 20.16 -2.91 28.93
CA THR A 113 19.95 -2.68 30.37
C THR A 113 21.18 -3.02 31.20
N GLN A 114 21.90 -4.09 30.86
CA GLN A 114 23.16 -4.44 31.53
C GLN A 114 24.27 -3.42 31.25
N GLN A 115 24.43 -2.97 30.00
CA GLN A 115 25.37 -1.90 29.66
C GLN A 115 25.01 -0.58 30.35
N GLU A 116 23.74 -0.22 30.41
CA GLU A 116 23.27 0.99 31.10
C GLU A 116 23.46 0.92 32.62
N ASN A 117 23.35 -0.26 33.23
CA ASN A 117 23.64 -0.43 34.65
C ASN A 117 25.15 -0.48 34.96
N GLN A 118 25.98 -0.97 34.04
CA GLN A 118 27.44 -0.93 34.17
C GLN A 118 28.03 0.48 33.97
N ASN A 119 27.39 1.33 33.16
CA ASN A 119 27.84 2.70 32.87
C ASN A 119 27.26 3.80 33.80
N LYS A 120 26.61 3.44 34.92
CA LYS A 120 26.19 4.43 35.92
C LYS A 120 27.39 4.81 36.81
N PRO A 121 27.80 6.09 36.88
CA PRO A 121 28.77 6.51 37.89
C PRO A 121 28.14 6.39 39.27
N ALA A 122 28.71 5.55 40.14
CA ALA A 122 28.29 5.43 41.52
C ALA A 122 28.80 6.65 42.31
N PHE A 123 27.94 7.67 42.49
CA PHE A 123 28.23 8.75 43.42
C PHE A 123 27.74 8.36 44.82
N ALA A 124 28.67 8.04 45.72
CA ALA A 124 28.43 7.88 47.15
C ALA A 124 28.99 9.13 47.87
N GLU A 125 28.11 9.93 48.46
CA GLU A 125 28.52 11.05 49.31
C GLU A 125 28.59 10.56 50.76
N GLY A 126 29.81 10.34 51.26
CA GLY A 126 30.04 9.87 52.63
C GLY A 126 31.49 9.51 52.93
N ASN A 127 32.31 10.54 53.18
CA ASN A 127 33.61 10.51 53.88
C ASN A 127 34.46 9.22 53.76
N ALA A 128 35.07 9.00 52.61
CA ALA A 128 36.23 8.11 52.48
C ALA A 128 37.41 8.93 51.95
N ALA A 129 38.58 8.70 52.53
CA ALA A 129 39.84 9.34 52.18
C ALA A 129 40.01 9.45 50.65
N LYS A 130 40.52 10.60 50.19
CA LYS A 130 40.80 10.90 48.77
C LYS A 130 41.29 9.62 48.06
N PRO A 131 40.52 9.04 47.13
CA PRO A 131 41.07 7.99 46.31
C PRO A 131 42.17 8.63 45.47
N ASN A 132 43.39 8.12 45.63
CA ASN A 132 44.45 8.40 44.69
C ASN A 132 43.98 7.79 43.37
N PHE A 133 43.53 8.63 42.43
CA PHE A 133 43.29 8.18 41.07
C PHE A 133 44.66 7.89 40.46
N GLU A 134 45.12 6.64 40.57
CA GLU A 134 46.01 6.13 39.53
C GLU A 134 45.19 6.15 38.25
N GLU A 135 45.64 6.96 37.29
CA GLU A 135 45.16 6.88 35.92
C GLU A 135 45.26 5.40 35.52
N VAL A 136 44.12 4.72 35.41
CA VAL A 136 44.07 3.41 34.77
C VAL A 136 44.45 3.70 33.33
N ASN A 137 45.74 3.57 33.06
CA ASN A 137 46.35 3.71 31.77
C ASN A 137 45.80 2.53 30.98
N VAL A 138 44.67 2.75 30.28
CA VAL A 138 44.03 1.75 29.42
C VAL A 138 45.15 1.15 28.60
N ASP A 139 45.43 -0.13 28.84
CA ASP A 139 46.63 -0.79 28.38
C ASP A 139 46.72 -0.55 26.86
N GLN A 140 47.90 -0.17 26.35
CA GLN A 140 48.08 0.23 24.93
C GLN A 140 47.42 -0.80 23.97
N LYS A 141 47.45 -2.07 24.39
CA LYS A 141 46.87 -3.23 23.73
C LYS A 141 45.34 -3.22 23.63
N GLU A 142 44.63 -2.69 24.61
CA GLU A 142 43.15 -2.57 24.59
C GLU A 142 42.70 -1.44 23.65
N LYS A 143 43.45 -0.33 23.60
CA LYS A 143 43.19 0.76 22.64
C LYS A 143 43.38 0.28 21.20
N GLU A 144 44.44 -0.50 20.95
CA GLU A 144 44.71 -1.09 19.64
C GLU A 144 43.64 -2.13 19.25
N ALA A 145 43.18 -2.97 20.19
CA ALA A 145 42.10 -3.92 19.96
C ALA A 145 40.78 -3.23 19.61
N LEU A 146 40.41 -2.15 20.32
CA LEU A 146 39.21 -1.38 20.04
C LEU A 146 39.30 -0.61 18.71
N ALA A 147 40.48 -0.13 18.33
CA ALA A 147 40.70 0.50 17.02
C ALA A 147 40.53 -0.52 15.89
N ALA A 148 41.04 -1.74 16.06
CA ALA A 148 40.90 -2.82 15.10
C ALA A 148 39.43 -3.28 14.94
N GLU A 149 38.68 -3.36 16.04
CA GLU A 149 37.25 -3.70 16.00
C GLU A 149 36.42 -2.60 15.29
N ARG A 150 36.70 -1.32 15.59
CA ARG A 150 36.06 -0.19 14.92
C ARG A 150 36.37 -0.16 13.42
N ALA A 151 37.59 -0.50 13.02
CA ALA A 151 37.96 -0.61 11.62
C ALA A 151 37.18 -1.73 10.92
N LYS A 152 37.09 -2.92 11.52
CA LYS A 152 36.28 -4.03 10.98
C LYS A 152 34.81 -3.69 10.87
N LEU A 153 34.24 -3.04 11.90
CA LEU A 153 32.84 -2.62 11.87
C LEU A 153 32.59 -1.54 10.81
N ALA A 154 33.55 -0.64 10.57
CA ALA A 154 33.46 0.36 9.51
C ALA A 154 33.50 -0.31 8.12
N GLU A 155 34.37 -1.30 7.92
CA GLU A 155 34.45 -2.09 6.69
C GLU A 155 33.15 -2.88 6.43
N GLU A 156 32.61 -3.56 7.44
CA GLU A 156 31.35 -4.31 7.33
C GLU A 156 30.16 -3.40 7.02
N ARG A 157 30.08 -2.24 7.68
CA ARG A 157 29.04 -1.23 7.39
C ARG A 157 29.14 -0.72 5.95
N ALA A 158 30.36 -0.43 5.48
CA ALA A 158 30.57 -0.01 4.11
C ALA A 158 30.19 -1.11 3.09
N ALA A 159 30.47 -2.38 3.40
CA ALA A 159 30.06 -3.51 2.58
C ALA A 159 28.53 -3.68 2.54
N LEU A 160 27.86 -3.55 3.69
CA LEU A 160 26.40 -3.63 3.79
C LEU A 160 25.71 -2.47 3.07
N GLU A 161 26.24 -1.25 3.15
CA GLU A 161 25.70 -0.11 2.39
C GLU A 161 25.81 -0.33 0.88
N LYS A 162 26.94 -0.85 0.40
CA LYS A 162 27.09 -1.22 -1.02
C LYS A 162 26.07 -2.27 -1.44
N GLN A 163 25.90 -3.34 -0.66
CA GLN A 163 24.91 -4.38 -0.97
C GLN A 163 23.48 -3.84 -0.97
N ARG A 164 23.14 -2.96 -0.02
CA ARG A 164 21.81 -2.31 0.02
C ARG A 164 21.59 -1.41 -1.19
N ALA A 165 22.60 -0.65 -1.61
CA ALA A 165 22.52 0.18 -2.81
C ALA A 165 22.33 -0.67 -4.07
N GLU A 166 23.11 -1.73 -4.24
CA GLU A 166 22.98 -2.66 -5.37
C GLU A 166 21.61 -3.35 -5.40
N PHE A 167 21.08 -3.75 -4.25
CA PHE A 167 19.76 -4.36 -4.16
C PHE A 167 18.66 -3.35 -4.51
N ALA A 168 18.72 -2.13 -3.99
CA ALA A 168 17.77 -1.07 -4.33
C ALA A 168 17.80 -0.73 -5.83
N GLU A 169 18.97 -0.67 -6.46
CA GLU A 169 19.10 -0.49 -7.91
C GLU A 169 18.53 -1.67 -8.72
N ARG A 170 18.71 -2.91 -8.24
CA ARG A 170 18.12 -4.08 -8.91
C ARG A 170 16.60 -4.10 -8.78
N GLU A 171 16.06 -3.79 -7.61
CA GLU A 171 14.61 -3.73 -7.39
C GLU A 171 13.95 -2.64 -8.24
N THR A 172 14.56 -1.47 -8.35
CA THR A 172 14.04 -0.39 -9.19
C THR A 172 14.02 -0.81 -10.67
N LYS A 173 15.11 -1.39 -11.18
CA LYS A 173 15.17 -1.92 -12.55
C LYS A 173 14.14 -3.01 -12.80
N LEU A 174 13.97 -3.94 -11.87
CA LEU A 174 12.96 -5.01 -12.01
C LEU A 174 11.54 -4.43 -12.08
N LYS A 175 11.21 -3.50 -11.18
CA LYS A 175 9.89 -2.82 -11.19
C LYS A 175 9.65 -2.05 -12.50
N GLU A 176 10.66 -1.38 -13.03
CA GLU A 176 10.58 -0.68 -14.32
C GLU A 176 10.38 -1.64 -15.49
N THR A 177 11.13 -2.76 -15.53
CA THR A 177 10.98 -3.77 -16.58
C THR A 177 9.61 -4.44 -16.54
N GLU A 178 9.11 -4.75 -15.36
CA GLU A 178 7.79 -5.35 -15.18
C GLU A 178 6.68 -4.38 -15.56
N ALA A 179 6.77 -3.11 -15.14
CA ALA A 179 5.84 -2.07 -15.56
C ALA A 179 5.84 -1.87 -17.08
N GLY A 180 7.01 -1.91 -17.74
CA GLY A 180 7.12 -1.83 -19.19
C GLY A 180 6.46 -3.01 -19.92
N ARG A 181 6.60 -4.23 -19.39
CA ARG A 181 5.90 -5.42 -19.91
C ARG A 181 4.39 -5.25 -19.78
N ILE A 182 3.91 -4.88 -18.59
CA ILE A 182 2.48 -4.70 -18.31
C ILE A 182 1.88 -3.60 -19.21
N HIS A 183 2.60 -2.48 -19.37
CA HIS A 183 2.20 -1.40 -20.28
C HIS A 183 2.03 -1.90 -21.71
N THR A 184 3.00 -2.69 -22.21
CA THR A 184 2.92 -3.26 -23.56
C THR A 184 1.69 -4.17 -23.73
N GLU A 185 1.36 -4.95 -22.72
CA GLU A 185 0.14 -5.78 -22.70
C GLU A 185 -1.13 -4.93 -22.71
N HIS A 186 -1.15 -3.81 -21.98
CA HIS A 186 -2.28 -2.88 -21.96
C HIS A 186 -2.46 -2.14 -23.28
N VAL A 187 -1.37 -1.73 -23.93
CA VAL A 187 -1.39 -1.15 -25.28
C VAL A 187 -1.97 -2.14 -26.26
N ALA A 188 -1.49 -3.39 -26.26
CA ALA A 188 -1.99 -4.43 -27.15
C ALA A 188 -3.48 -4.73 -26.91
N PHE A 189 -3.91 -4.78 -25.65
CA PHE A 189 -5.31 -4.96 -25.28
C PHE A 189 -6.20 -3.82 -25.80
N ALA A 190 -5.79 -2.55 -25.59
CA ALA A 190 -6.54 -1.40 -26.08
C ALA A 190 -6.60 -1.35 -27.61
N GLU A 191 -5.52 -1.73 -28.31
CA GLU A 191 -5.55 -1.87 -29.78
C GLU A 191 -6.53 -2.91 -30.26
N ASN A 192 -6.63 -4.05 -29.57
CA ASN A 192 -7.60 -5.08 -29.92
C ASN A 192 -9.03 -4.57 -29.76
N LEU A 193 -9.34 -3.87 -28.65
CA LEU A 193 -10.67 -3.27 -28.46
C LEU A 193 -11.03 -2.23 -29.53
N VAL A 194 -10.05 -1.46 -30.00
CA VAL A 194 -10.25 -0.52 -31.12
C VAL A 194 -10.58 -1.27 -32.41
N LYS A 195 -9.84 -2.35 -32.72
CA LYS A 195 -10.11 -3.19 -33.89
C LYS A 195 -11.50 -3.85 -33.83
N GLU A 196 -11.92 -4.29 -32.65
CA GLU A 196 -13.26 -4.86 -32.43
C GLU A 196 -14.39 -3.82 -32.47
N GLY A 197 -14.06 -2.53 -32.52
CA GLY A 197 -15.02 -1.42 -32.49
C GLY A 197 -15.65 -1.18 -31.12
N ARG A 198 -15.08 -1.74 -30.05
CA ARG A 198 -15.54 -1.57 -28.66
C ARG A 198 -14.93 -0.36 -27.98
N LEU A 199 -13.78 0.11 -28.46
CA LEU A 199 -13.12 1.31 -27.97
C LEU A 199 -12.89 2.29 -29.12
N LEU A 200 -13.13 3.58 -28.87
CA LEU A 200 -12.79 4.64 -29.82
C LEU A 200 -11.27 4.86 -29.83
N PRO A 201 -10.63 5.06 -31.00
CA PRO A 201 -9.21 5.36 -31.08
C PRO A 201 -8.77 6.53 -30.19
N ALA A 202 -9.63 7.55 -30.05
CA ALA A 202 -9.39 8.72 -29.21
C ALA A 202 -9.21 8.39 -27.71
N ASN A 203 -9.81 7.28 -27.25
CA ASN A 203 -9.78 6.89 -25.84
C ASN A 203 -8.66 5.89 -25.52
N LYS A 204 -7.91 5.42 -26.53
CA LYS A 204 -6.89 4.38 -26.38
C LYS A 204 -5.87 4.74 -25.31
N GLU A 205 -5.25 5.92 -25.41
CA GLU A 205 -4.19 6.35 -24.48
C GLU A 205 -4.71 6.50 -23.05
N ALA A 206 -5.92 7.04 -22.88
CA ALA A 206 -6.57 7.19 -21.58
C ALA A 206 -6.87 5.82 -20.95
N THR A 207 -7.34 4.84 -21.72
CA THR A 207 -7.59 3.47 -21.25
C THR A 207 -6.30 2.76 -20.84
N VAL A 208 -5.22 2.90 -21.63
CA VAL A 208 -3.91 2.34 -21.28
C VAL A 208 -3.38 2.94 -19.98
N GLY A 209 -3.39 4.28 -19.85
CA GLY A 209 -2.93 4.95 -18.64
C GLY A 209 -3.74 4.58 -17.38
N LEU A 210 -5.05 4.37 -17.53
CA LEU A 210 -5.90 3.89 -16.43
C LEU A 210 -5.52 2.45 -16.01
N LEU A 211 -5.34 1.54 -16.98
CA LEU A 211 -4.93 0.17 -16.71
C LEU A 211 -3.54 0.11 -16.05
N ASP A 212 -2.60 0.95 -16.48
CA ASP A 212 -1.27 1.06 -15.87
C ASP A 212 -1.34 1.59 -14.43
N SER A 213 -2.20 2.60 -14.19
CA SER A 213 -2.41 3.13 -12.84
C SER A 213 -3.01 2.08 -11.90
N LEU A 214 -3.95 1.26 -12.39
CA LEU A 214 -4.54 0.16 -11.61
C LEU A 214 -3.55 -0.98 -11.37
N ALA A 215 -2.72 -1.31 -12.35
CA ALA A 215 -1.67 -2.32 -12.17
C ALA A 215 -0.63 -1.86 -11.14
N LYS A 216 -0.34 -0.55 -11.09
CA LYS A 216 0.56 0.03 -10.10
C LYS A 216 -0.04 0.07 -8.69
N SER A 217 -1.37 0.20 -8.54
CA SER A 217 -2.01 0.19 -7.22
C SER A 217 -2.18 -1.22 -6.64
N GLY A 218 -2.30 -2.26 -7.50
CA GLY A 218 -2.41 -3.65 -7.07
C GLY A 218 -3.71 -3.98 -6.30
N GLY A 219 -4.75 -3.17 -6.49
CA GLY A 219 -6.05 -3.36 -5.81
C GLY A 219 -6.84 -4.56 -6.31
N SER A 220 -7.75 -5.04 -5.46
CA SER A 220 -8.70 -6.11 -5.79
C SER A 220 -10.07 -5.81 -5.20
N MET A 221 -11.12 -6.19 -5.92
CA MET A 221 -12.52 -6.05 -5.51
C MET A 221 -13.18 -7.43 -5.32
N GLU A 222 -14.03 -7.56 -4.32
CA GLU A 222 -14.88 -8.73 -4.12
C GLU A 222 -16.27 -8.50 -4.72
N PHE A 223 -16.65 -9.33 -5.69
CA PHE A 223 -17.99 -9.37 -6.25
C PHE A 223 -18.75 -10.55 -5.65
N ALA A 224 -19.94 -10.30 -5.11
CA ALA A 224 -20.86 -11.36 -4.72
C ALA A 224 -21.73 -11.72 -5.93
N GLU A 225 -21.65 -12.96 -6.38
CA GLU A 225 -22.52 -13.54 -7.39
C GLU A 225 -23.91 -13.82 -6.80
N ALA A 226 -24.92 -13.97 -7.67
CA ALA A 226 -26.32 -14.17 -7.25
C ALA A 226 -26.58 -15.49 -6.49
N ASP A 227 -25.61 -16.42 -6.51
CA ASP A 227 -25.62 -17.67 -5.76
C ASP A 227 -25.02 -17.54 -4.34
N GLY A 228 -24.56 -16.35 -3.96
CA GLY A 228 -23.93 -16.08 -2.66
C GLY A 228 -22.43 -16.37 -2.61
N SER A 229 -21.81 -16.79 -3.73
CA SER A 229 -20.35 -16.95 -3.82
C SER A 229 -19.66 -15.59 -3.98
N LYS A 230 -18.54 -15.40 -3.27
CA LYS A 230 -17.70 -14.19 -3.37
C LYS A 230 -16.50 -14.49 -4.25
N LYS A 231 -16.34 -13.74 -5.34
CA LYS A 231 -15.17 -13.82 -6.22
C LYS A 231 -14.32 -12.56 -6.05
N THR A 232 -13.09 -12.74 -5.61
CA THR A 232 -12.08 -11.68 -5.61
C THR A 232 -11.47 -11.57 -7.00
N VAL A 233 -11.51 -10.38 -7.58
CA VAL A 233 -10.96 -10.07 -8.91
C VAL A 233 -10.05 -8.86 -8.79
N ALA A 234 -8.87 -8.91 -9.39
CA ALA A 234 -7.98 -7.76 -9.43
C ALA A 234 -8.64 -6.60 -10.20
N ASP A 235 -8.44 -5.36 -9.76
CA ASP A 235 -9.13 -4.19 -10.35
C ASP A 235 -8.84 -4.05 -11.85
N VAL A 236 -7.61 -4.37 -12.26
CA VAL A 236 -7.18 -4.40 -13.66
C VAL A 236 -7.98 -5.43 -14.45
N GLU A 237 -8.18 -6.63 -13.90
CA GLU A 237 -8.93 -7.69 -14.57
C GLU A 237 -10.42 -7.36 -14.62
N ALA A 238 -10.98 -6.80 -13.56
CA ALA A 238 -12.36 -6.33 -13.53
C ALA A 238 -12.62 -5.30 -14.64
N LEU A 239 -11.73 -4.31 -14.81
CA LEU A 239 -11.84 -3.31 -15.88
C LEU A 239 -11.66 -3.93 -17.28
N LYS A 240 -10.68 -4.81 -17.47
CA LYS A 240 -10.50 -5.52 -18.75
C LYS A 240 -11.73 -6.34 -19.13
N ASN A 241 -12.34 -7.03 -18.17
CA ASN A 241 -13.55 -7.81 -18.37
C ASN A 241 -14.74 -6.92 -18.73
N MET A 242 -14.93 -5.81 -18.02
CA MET A 242 -15.97 -4.83 -18.32
C MET A 242 -15.84 -4.26 -19.74
N LEU A 243 -14.63 -3.86 -20.13
CA LEU A 243 -14.37 -3.31 -21.47
C LEU A 243 -14.57 -4.36 -22.58
N SER A 244 -14.18 -5.61 -22.34
CA SER A 244 -14.38 -6.69 -23.31
C SER A 244 -15.86 -7.07 -23.47
N ALA A 245 -16.65 -6.97 -22.39
CA ALA A 245 -18.10 -7.20 -22.40
C ALA A 245 -18.89 -6.02 -23.00
N SER A 246 -18.29 -4.84 -23.14
CA SER A 246 -18.96 -3.65 -23.66
C SER A 246 -19.46 -3.84 -25.10
N PRO A 247 -20.63 -3.30 -25.47
CA PRO A 247 -21.16 -3.43 -26.83
C PRO A 247 -20.25 -2.70 -27.83
N LYS A 248 -20.32 -3.10 -29.11
CA LYS A 248 -19.60 -2.40 -30.19
C LYS A 248 -20.13 -0.97 -30.32
N LEU A 249 -19.25 0.01 -30.18
CA LEU A 249 -19.54 1.44 -30.33
C LEU A 249 -19.40 1.90 -31.79
N VAL A 250 -18.50 1.27 -32.55
CA VAL A 250 -18.25 1.58 -33.96
C VAL A 250 -18.40 0.30 -34.79
N ALA A 251 -19.30 0.34 -35.78
CA ALA A 251 -19.37 -0.69 -36.81
C ALA A 251 -18.52 -0.25 -38.00
N PHE A 252 -17.37 -0.90 -38.21
CA PHE A 252 -16.50 -0.66 -39.38
C PHE A 252 -17.00 -1.34 -40.66
N GLY A 253 -18.21 -1.89 -40.64
CA GLY A 253 -18.87 -2.49 -41.79
C GLY A 253 -19.89 -1.53 -42.40
N GLU A 254 -20.17 -1.72 -43.69
CA GLU A 254 -21.24 -1.02 -44.38
C GLU A 254 -22.59 -1.40 -43.76
N LEU A 255 -23.29 -0.44 -43.14
CA LEU A 255 -24.63 -0.66 -42.56
C LEU A 255 -25.74 -0.73 -43.61
N ALA A 256 -25.43 -0.46 -44.88
CA ALA A 256 -26.35 -0.65 -45.99
C ALA A 256 -26.21 -2.09 -46.53
N THR A 257 -26.84 -3.05 -45.85
CA THR A 257 -27.05 -4.41 -46.40
C THR A 257 -28.38 -4.55 -47.14
N GLY A 258 -29.05 -3.43 -47.44
CA GLY A 258 -30.15 -3.46 -48.40
C GLY A 258 -29.54 -3.57 -49.78
N ASP A 259 -30.02 -4.51 -50.59
CA ASP A 259 -29.93 -4.37 -52.05
C ASP A 259 -30.31 -2.91 -52.33
N LEU A 260 -29.34 -2.13 -52.82
CA LEU A 260 -29.71 -0.92 -53.51
C LEU A 260 -30.47 -1.44 -54.72
N ASP A 261 -31.79 -1.56 -54.57
CA ASP A 261 -32.69 -1.61 -55.71
C ASP A 261 -32.27 -0.43 -56.57
N ALA A 262 -31.49 -0.70 -57.61
CA ALA A 262 -31.05 0.25 -58.62
C ALA A 262 -32.24 0.67 -59.52
N GLY A 263 -33.41 0.78 -58.90
CA GLY A 263 -34.73 1.07 -59.45
C GLY A 263 -35.73 1.58 -58.39
N GLY A 264 -35.32 1.80 -57.13
CA GLY A 264 -36.15 2.45 -56.13
C GLY A 264 -36.30 3.94 -56.45
N SER A 265 -37.39 4.31 -57.13
CA SER A 265 -37.78 5.70 -57.35
C SER A 265 -37.75 6.46 -56.02
N ALA A 266 -36.93 7.50 -55.90
CA ALA A 266 -36.98 8.38 -54.75
C ALA A 266 -38.39 8.99 -54.67
N SER A 267 -39.15 8.62 -53.64
CA SER A 267 -40.47 9.21 -53.40
C SER A 267 -40.27 10.64 -52.90
N PHE A 268 -40.36 11.60 -53.82
CA PHE A 268 -40.41 13.01 -53.46
C PHE A 268 -41.81 13.30 -52.89
N ALA A 269 -41.91 13.46 -51.58
CA ALA A 269 -43.12 13.95 -50.94
C ALA A 269 -43.34 15.41 -51.38
N ALA A 270 -44.20 15.61 -52.38
CA ALA A 270 -44.53 16.94 -52.87
C ALA A 270 -45.18 17.80 -51.76
N PRO A 271 -44.87 19.11 -51.68
CA PRO A 271 -45.48 20.02 -50.70
C PRO A 271 -47.01 20.01 -50.78
N GLN A 272 -47.70 20.29 -49.65
CA GLN A 272 -49.16 20.25 -49.60
C GLN A 272 -49.81 21.05 -50.74
N GLY A 273 -50.66 20.38 -51.53
CA GLY A 273 -51.35 20.96 -52.68
C GLY A 273 -50.78 20.57 -54.05
N TYR A 274 -49.64 19.89 -54.12
CA TYR A 274 -49.06 19.36 -55.36
C TYR A 274 -49.06 17.84 -55.32
N THR A 275 -49.63 17.20 -56.35
CA THR A 275 -49.51 15.75 -56.57
C THR A 275 -48.54 15.52 -57.72
N ALA A 276 -47.51 14.70 -57.49
CA ALA A 276 -46.69 14.21 -58.58
C ALA A 276 -47.54 13.31 -59.47
N ASP A 277 -47.61 13.62 -60.76
CA ASP A 277 -48.36 12.85 -61.75
C ASP A 277 -47.68 11.47 -61.92
N PRO A 278 -48.37 10.36 -61.56
CA PRO A 278 -47.77 9.03 -61.56
C PRO A 278 -47.30 8.59 -62.96
N GLU A 279 -47.99 8.99 -64.03
CA GLU A 279 -47.61 8.61 -65.39
C GLU A 279 -46.29 9.28 -65.82
N ARG A 280 -46.08 10.54 -65.41
CA ARG A 280 -44.82 11.26 -65.67
C ARG A 280 -43.65 10.69 -64.88
N LEU A 281 -43.93 10.16 -63.68
CA LEU A 281 -42.91 9.57 -62.82
C LEU A 281 -42.45 8.21 -63.38
N GLU A 282 -43.38 7.42 -63.93
CA GLU A 282 -43.05 6.21 -64.69
C GLU A 282 -42.23 6.52 -65.95
N LEU A 283 -42.59 7.58 -66.68
CA LEU A 283 -41.86 8.00 -67.87
C LEU A 283 -40.42 8.43 -67.52
N HIS A 284 -40.24 9.18 -66.43
CA HIS A 284 -38.92 9.53 -65.90
C HIS A 284 -38.09 8.29 -65.55
N GLY A 285 -38.69 7.30 -64.88
CA GLY A 285 -38.03 6.01 -64.59
C GLY A 285 -37.56 5.29 -65.85
N LYS A 286 -38.40 5.23 -66.89
CA LYS A 286 -38.05 4.64 -68.19
C LYS A 286 -36.92 5.39 -68.88
N ALA A 287 -36.93 6.73 -68.85
CA ALA A 287 -35.90 7.56 -69.46
C ALA A 287 -34.53 7.37 -68.78
N LEU A 288 -34.50 7.29 -67.44
CA LEU A 288 -33.27 6.99 -66.69
C LEU A 288 -32.74 5.59 -67.01
N ALA A 289 -33.61 4.57 -67.07
CA ALA A 289 -33.23 3.22 -67.46
C ALA A 289 -32.67 3.17 -68.91
N TYR A 290 -33.19 4.02 -69.80
CA TYR A 290 -32.65 4.14 -71.16
C TYR A 290 -31.25 4.78 -71.17
N GLN A 291 -31.01 5.80 -70.35
CA GLN A 291 -29.68 6.43 -70.22
C GLN A 291 -28.63 5.50 -69.63
N THR A 292 -28.99 4.67 -68.65
CA THR A 292 -28.05 3.69 -68.08
C THR A 292 -27.69 2.60 -69.10
N ALA A 293 -28.64 2.19 -69.94
CA ALA A 293 -28.40 1.24 -71.03
C ALA A 293 -27.62 1.84 -72.21
N HIS A 294 -27.65 3.17 -72.40
CA HIS A 294 -27.02 3.87 -73.52
C HIS A 294 -26.13 5.03 -73.04
N PRO A 295 -24.89 4.75 -72.59
CA PRO A 295 -23.97 5.75 -72.08
C PRO A 295 -23.69 6.84 -73.13
N GLY A 296 -23.86 8.11 -72.76
CA GLY A 296 -23.67 9.26 -73.64
C GLY A 296 -24.96 9.81 -74.27
N THR A 297 -26.13 9.25 -73.94
CA THR A 297 -27.41 9.78 -74.41
C THR A 297 -27.94 10.87 -73.48
N ASP A 298 -28.22 12.05 -74.04
CA ASP A 298 -28.85 13.15 -73.30
C ASP A 298 -30.26 12.78 -72.81
N TYR A 299 -30.68 13.34 -71.68
CA TYR A 299 -31.94 13.00 -71.02
C TYR A 299 -33.16 13.27 -71.91
N THR A 300 -33.13 14.34 -72.71
CA THR A 300 -34.19 14.69 -73.66
C THR A 300 -34.30 13.67 -74.79
N ALA A 301 -33.18 13.15 -75.29
CA ALA A 301 -33.15 12.08 -76.29
C ALA A 301 -33.63 10.75 -75.71
N ALA A 302 -33.26 10.45 -74.46
CA ALA A 302 -33.77 9.28 -73.74
C ALA A 302 -35.28 9.38 -73.49
N LEU A 303 -35.78 10.56 -73.14
CA LEU A 303 -37.21 10.81 -72.94
C LEU A 303 -38.01 10.59 -74.24
N ALA A 304 -37.50 11.10 -75.36
CA ALA A 304 -38.10 10.89 -76.68
C ALA A 304 -38.09 9.41 -77.09
N ALA A 305 -37.01 8.67 -76.77
CA ALA A 305 -36.90 7.25 -77.06
C ALA A 305 -37.89 6.38 -76.27
N VAL A 306 -38.30 6.81 -75.07
CA VAL A 306 -39.28 6.09 -74.23
C VAL A 306 -40.72 6.61 -74.35
N GLY A 307 -41.00 7.47 -75.34
CA GLY A 307 -42.34 7.94 -75.67
C GLY A 307 -42.79 9.22 -74.95
N GLY A 308 -41.87 9.95 -74.30
CA GLY A 308 -42.11 11.31 -73.82
C GLY A 308 -42.15 12.29 -74.97
N LYS A 309 -43.16 13.17 -74.99
CA LYS A 309 -43.24 14.31 -75.90
C LYS A 309 -42.65 15.56 -75.28
#